data_AF-A0A7J0D550-F1
#
_entry.id   AF-A0A7J0D550-F1
#
_cell.length_a   1.000
_cell.length_b   1.000
_cell.length_c   1.000
_cell.angle_alpha   90.00
_cell.angle_beta   90.00
_cell.angle_gamma   90.00
#
_symmetry.space_group_name_H-M   'P 1'
#
loop_
_entity.id
_entity.type
_entity.pdbx_description
1 polymer ?
#
loop_
_entity_poly.entity_id
_entity_poly.type
_entity_poly.pdbx_seq_one_letter_code
_entity_poly.pdbx_strand_id
1 'polypeptide(L)'
;MIGRRITYRTADGVRIPGTWRHAFIRNGSYFLTDLFIYADGLIDCWGLVTLEEFEEKLRTGWVATTLPDGAEASAHHLASWKFTDAQSWLTPELVLAEVRDTIDQLNHRPDSTGRCLAAVNAFLTDRTEENRAAAQTAFLAIPTSQRRYALGDMDSKDWPLRVLLAGPGGRTYLPNDPSVSQESYNRAIEYFEERARWNTEHDSRVAADEPATPYAPAVQLHHSYPNKPVADPGHRGLRNDYPAPSPSRTSSTPPSPTPTGPFRSPSRRSAARSQRRAPLPQRAISQPRPLVVRGGITFASRS
;
A
#
# COMPACT_ATOMS: atom_id res chain seq x y z
N MET A 1 6.36 1.06 0.65
CA MET A 1 5.34 0.04 0.31
C MET A 1 5.49 -0.38 -1.15
N ILE A 2 6.16 -1.51 -1.40
CA ILE A 2 6.18 -2.13 -2.73
C ILE A 2 4.75 -2.61 -2.96
N GLY A 3 4.04 -2.02 -3.93
CA GLY A 3 2.69 -2.47 -4.30
C GLY A 3 2.71 -3.97 -4.59
N ARG A 4 1.59 -4.66 -4.38
CA ARG A 4 1.42 -6.12 -4.51
C ARG A 4 1.63 -6.61 -5.96
N ARG A 5 2.84 -6.41 -6.47
CA ARG A 5 3.33 -6.72 -7.80
C ARG A 5 3.94 -8.11 -7.70
N ILE A 6 3.36 -9.06 -8.41
CA ILE A 6 3.79 -10.46 -8.35
C ILE A 6 4.54 -10.75 -9.64
N THR A 7 5.71 -11.36 -9.52
CA THR A 7 6.49 -11.90 -10.63
C THR A 7 7.10 -13.24 -10.20
N TYR A 8 7.84 -13.88 -11.08
CA TYR A 8 8.56 -15.11 -10.78
C TYR A 8 9.71 -15.30 -11.76
N ARG A 9 10.69 -16.10 -11.35
CA ARG A 9 11.69 -16.68 -12.25
C ARG A 9 11.62 -18.19 -12.22
N THR A 10 12.13 -18.85 -13.24
CA THR A 10 12.30 -20.30 -13.27
C THR A 10 13.78 -20.62 -13.14
N ALA A 11 14.13 -21.48 -12.18
CA ALA A 11 15.48 -22.03 -12.02
C ALA A 11 15.37 -23.53 -11.80
N ASP A 12 16.12 -24.33 -12.58
CA ASP A 12 16.11 -25.80 -12.51
C ASP A 12 14.70 -26.42 -12.57
N GLY A 13 13.81 -25.80 -13.36
CA GLY A 13 12.41 -26.23 -13.50
C GLY A 13 11.50 -25.83 -12.33
N VAL A 14 12.03 -25.18 -11.30
CA VAL A 14 11.26 -24.68 -10.14
C VAL A 14 10.91 -23.22 -10.33
N ARG A 15 9.65 -22.87 -10.04
CA ARG A 15 9.17 -21.48 -10.05
C ARG A 15 9.50 -20.82 -8.71
N ILE A 16 10.30 -19.77 -8.77
CA ILE A 16 10.71 -18.98 -7.62
C ILE A 16 9.87 -17.69 -7.59
N PRO A 17 9.08 -17.46 -6.53
CA PRO A 17 8.30 -16.24 -6.38
C PRO A 17 9.19 -15.00 -6.35
N GLY A 18 8.66 -13.88 -6.86
CA GLY A 18 9.32 -12.60 -6.77
C GLY A 18 8.36 -11.43 -6.77
N THR A 19 8.92 -10.24 -6.58
CA THR A 19 8.26 -8.95 -6.77
C THR A 19 9.20 -8.01 -7.52
N TRP A 20 8.75 -6.80 -7.79
CA TRP A 20 9.58 -5.78 -8.42
C TRP A 20 9.19 -4.37 -8.00
N ARG A 21 10.16 -3.46 -8.06
CA ARG A 21 9.99 -2.03 -7.78
C ARG A 21 10.76 -1.21 -8.81
N HIS A 22 10.39 0.04 -9.00
CA HIS A 22 11.19 0.94 -9.83
C HIS A 22 12.47 1.35 -9.10
N ALA A 23 13.55 1.49 -9.86
CA ALA A 23 14.83 2.02 -9.42
C ALA A 23 15.50 2.77 -10.58
N PHE A 24 16.55 3.54 -10.25
CA PHE A 24 17.43 4.12 -11.25
C PHE A 24 18.72 3.31 -11.31
N ILE A 25 19.13 2.88 -12.50
CA ILE A 25 20.47 2.34 -12.75
C ILE A 25 21.35 3.42 -13.36
N ARG A 26 22.57 3.58 -12.84
CA ARG A 26 23.57 4.51 -13.36
C ARG A 26 24.57 3.76 -14.23
N ASN A 27 24.50 3.98 -15.54
CA ASN A 27 25.46 3.47 -16.51
C ASN A 27 25.77 4.55 -17.56
N GLY A 28 26.69 5.47 -17.24
CA GLY A 28 26.90 6.70 -18.01
C GLY A 28 25.82 7.75 -17.70
N SER A 29 24.55 7.46 -17.99
CA SER A 29 23.37 8.23 -17.56
C SER A 29 22.50 7.43 -16.58
N TYR A 30 21.33 7.96 -16.22
CA TYR A 30 20.37 7.30 -15.32
C TYR A 30 19.25 6.62 -16.13
N PHE A 31 18.91 5.39 -15.76
CA PHE A 31 17.86 4.61 -16.42
C PHE A 31 16.80 4.22 -15.41
N LEU A 32 15.58 4.73 -15.57
CA LEU A 32 14.42 4.25 -14.83
C LEU A 32 14.10 2.85 -15.32
N THR A 33 14.22 1.88 -14.43
CA THR A 33 14.05 0.46 -14.73
C THR A 33 13.34 -0.24 -13.57
N ASP A 34 12.94 -1.48 -13.82
CA ASP A 34 12.42 -2.37 -12.80
C ASP A 34 13.56 -3.16 -12.16
N LEU A 35 13.59 -3.14 -10.83
CA LEU A 35 14.41 -3.95 -9.96
C LEU A 35 13.59 -5.17 -9.53
N PHE A 36 13.98 -6.36 -9.94
CA PHE A 36 13.29 -7.60 -9.55
C PHE A 36 13.95 -8.21 -8.33
N ILE A 37 13.13 -8.67 -7.37
CA ILE A 37 13.57 -9.27 -6.10
C ILE A 37 12.91 -10.63 -5.99
N TYR A 38 13.70 -11.68 -5.77
CA TYR A 38 13.23 -13.06 -5.73
C TYR A 38 13.36 -13.68 -4.34
N ALA A 39 12.54 -14.70 -4.07
CA ALA A 39 12.47 -15.37 -2.76
C ALA A 39 13.78 -16.07 -2.39
N ASP A 40 14.56 -16.52 -3.37
CA ASP A 40 15.87 -17.14 -3.17
C ASP A 40 16.99 -16.15 -2.81
N GLY A 41 16.68 -14.85 -2.71
CA GLY A 41 17.64 -13.81 -2.38
C GLY A 41 18.42 -13.26 -3.57
N LEU A 42 18.06 -13.65 -4.80
CA LEU A 42 18.62 -13.03 -6.00
C LEU A 42 17.85 -11.76 -6.38
N ILE A 43 18.58 -10.80 -6.95
CA ILE A 43 18.06 -9.51 -7.37
C ILE A 43 18.50 -9.26 -8.81
N ASP A 44 17.57 -8.89 -9.70
CA ASP A 44 17.91 -8.47 -11.06
C ASP A 44 17.92 -6.94 -11.15
N CYS A 45 19.10 -6.39 -11.40
CA CYS A 45 19.37 -4.96 -11.56
C CYS A 45 20.27 -4.72 -12.78
N TRP A 46 19.77 -5.15 -13.96
CA TRP A 46 20.55 -5.31 -15.19
C TRP A 46 21.62 -6.39 -15.04
N GLY A 47 21.18 -7.55 -14.58
CA GLY A 47 22.04 -8.66 -14.21
C GLY A 47 21.57 -9.23 -12.88
N LEU A 48 21.47 -10.56 -12.84
CA LEU A 48 21.09 -11.31 -11.65
C LEU A 48 22.28 -11.38 -10.70
N VAL A 49 22.10 -10.91 -9.47
CA VAL A 49 23.15 -10.81 -8.45
C VAL A 49 22.65 -11.32 -7.09
N THR A 50 23.59 -11.67 -6.21
CA THR A 50 23.27 -11.97 -4.81
C THR A 50 22.95 -10.70 -4.01
N LEU A 51 22.49 -10.87 -2.77
CA LEU A 51 22.23 -9.75 -1.88
C LEU A 51 23.50 -8.94 -1.55
N GLU A 52 24.63 -9.61 -1.39
CA GLU A 52 25.93 -8.99 -1.10
C GLU A 52 26.44 -8.19 -2.30
N GLU A 53 26.33 -8.76 -3.51
CA GLU A 53 26.66 -8.06 -4.75
C GLU A 53 25.71 -6.88 -5.02
N PHE A 54 24.44 -7.01 -4.66
CA PHE A 54 23.47 -5.93 -4.72
C PHE A 54 23.81 -4.79 -3.73
N GLU A 55 24.24 -5.12 -2.51
CA GLU A 55 24.73 -4.14 -1.54
C GLU A 55 25.96 -3.38 -2.09
N GLU A 56 26.87 -4.06 -2.76
CA GLU A 56 28.00 -3.43 -3.46
C GLU A 56 27.55 -2.52 -4.61
N LYS A 57 26.54 -2.94 -5.40
CA LYS A 57 25.95 -2.10 -6.46
C LYS A 57 25.25 -0.86 -5.91
N LEU A 58 24.64 -0.94 -4.73
CA LEU A 58 24.10 0.24 -4.05
C LEU A 58 25.23 1.17 -3.57
N ARG A 59 26.29 0.61 -2.96
CA ARG A 59 27.44 1.36 -2.44
C ARG A 59 28.20 2.10 -3.54
N THR A 60 28.37 1.48 -4.69
CA THR A 60 29.03 2.07 -5.87
C THR A 60 28.16 3.08 -6.62
N GLY A 61 26.87 3.14 -6.29
CA GLY A 61 25.89 3.98 -6.97
C GLY A 61 25.46 3.45 -8.34
N TRP A 62 25.72 2.17 -8.66
CA TRP A 62 25.14 1.48 -9.82
C TRP A 62 23.62 1.47 -9.71
N VAL A 63 23.09 1.07 -8.55
CA VAL A 63 21.68 1.32 -8.21
C VAL A 63 21.64 2.66 -7.50
N ALA A 64 21.14 3.67 -8.21
CA ALA A 64 21.22 5.04 -7.77
C ALA A 64 20.08 5.41 -6.81
N THR A 65 20.47 5.94 -5.65
CA THR A 65 19.56 6.59 -4.69
C THR A 65 19.71 8.11 -4.67
N THR A 66 20.80 8.62 -5.24
CA THR A 66 21.11 10.05 -5.40
C THR A 66 20.92 10.44 -6.86
N LEU A 67 20.17 11.52 -7.10
CA LEU A 67 19.79 11.99 -8.43
C LEU A 67 20.29 13.44 -8.64
N PRO A 68 21.51 13.64 -9.17
CA PRO A 68 22.13 14.96 -9.29
C PRO A 68 21.39 15.87 -10.27
N ASP A 69 21.38 17.16 -9.96
CA ASP A 69 20.76 18.19 -10.80
C ASP A 69 21.41 18.26 -12.19
N GLY A 70 20.59 18.38 -13.22
CA GLY A 70 21.04 18.43 -14.62
C GLY A 70 21.50 17.09 -15.20
N ALA A 71 21.58 16.02 -14.41
CA ALA A 71 21.91 14.70 -14.93
C ALA A 71 20.78 14.17 -15.85
N GLU A 72 21.18 13.49 -16.91
CA GLU A 72 20.25 12.91 -17.88
C GLU A 72 19.70 11.57 -17.38
N ALA A 73 18.39 11.41 -17.51
CA ALA A 73 17.67 10.20 -17.18
C ALA A 73 16.79 9.76 -18.35
N SER A 74 16.53 8.46 -18.45
CA SER A 74 15.62 7.93 -19.46
C SER A 74 14.78 6.77 -18.93
N ALA A 75 13.60 6.62 -19.49
CA ALA A 75 12.78 5.42 -19.44
C ALA A 75 12.78 4.82 -20.84
N HIS A 76 13.27 3.58 -20.97
CA HIS A 76 13.56 2.97 -22.25
C HIS A 76 12.33 2.95 -23.18
N HIS A 77 12.50 3.40 -24.43
CA HIS A 77 11.44 3.58 -25.43
C HIS A 77 10.25 4.47 -25.02
N LEU A 78 10.36 5.21 -23.92
CA LEU A 78 9.28 6.04 -23.41
C LEU A 78 9.64 7.53 -23.46
N ALA A 79 10.71 7.92 -22.76
CA ALA A 79 11.13 9.33 -22.67
C ALA A 79 12.57 9.47 -22.17
N SER A 80 13.18 10.61 -22.44
CA SER A 80 14.37 11.12 -21.75
C SER A 80 14.08 12.49 -21.13
N TRP A 81 14.77 12.80 -20.03
CA TRP A 81 14.63 14.06 -19.30
C TRP A 81 15.91 14.37 -18.53
N LYS A 82 15.98 15.57 -17.95
CA LYS A 82 17.02 15.95 -16.99
C LYS A 82 16.41 16.12 -15.62
N PHE A 83 17.12 15.74 -14.58
CA PHE A 83 16.70 16.05 -13.21
C PHE A 83 16.79 17.56 -12.95
N THR A 84 15.82 18.08 -12.22
CA THR A 84 15.79 19.46 -11.72
C THR A 84 15.11 19.43 -10.36
N ASP A 85 15.85 19.83 -9.32
CA ASP A 85 15.48 19.75 -7.90
C ASP A 85 14.91 18.37 -7.52
N ALA A 86 15.58 17.29 -7.96
CA ALA A 86 15.10 15.94 -7.72
C ALA A 86 15.24 15.55 -6.24
N GLN A 87 14.11 15.28 -5.59
CA GLN A 87 14.07 14.82 -4.21
C GLN A 87 13.96 13.29 -4.14
N SER A 88 14.89 12.68 -3.43
CA SER A 88 14.89 11.25 -3.12
C SER A 88 14.98 11.08 -1.60
N TRP A 89 14.07 10.29 -1.04
CA TRP A 89 14.10 9.86 0.36
C TRP A 89 14.78 8.49 0.53
N LEU A 90 15.33 7.94 -0.56
CA LEU A 90 16.01 6.64 -0.56
C LEU A 90 17.49 6.83 -0.20
N THR A 91 18.00 5.96 0.66
CA THR A 91 19.43 5.77 0.87
C THR A 91 19.83 4.33 0.51
N PRO A 92 21.10 4.05 0.22
CA PRO A 92 21.57 2.70 -0.04
C PRO A 92 21.14 1.71 1.05
N GLU A 93 21.32 2.09 2.32
CA GLU A 93 21.00 1.27 3.49
C GLU A 93 19.49 1.04 3.61
N LEU A 94 18.68 2.06 3.31
CA LEU A 94 17.24 1.95 3.34
C LEU A 94 16.72 0.99 2.26
N VAL A 95 17.23 1.11 1.03
CA VAL A 95 16.85 0.22 -0.08
C VAL A 95 17.25 -1.22 0.24
N LEU A 96 18.45 -1.43 0.76
CA LEU A 96 18.91 -2.76 1.17
C LEU A 96 18.02 -3.38 2.25
N ALA A 97 17.66 -2.59 3.28
CA ALA A 97 16.77 -3.06 4.34
C ALA A 97 15.37 -3.41 3.82
N GLU A 98 14.81 -2.60 2.92
CA GLU A 98 13.53 -2.90 2.26
C GLU A 98 13.61 -4.17 1.39
N VAL A 99 14.73 -4.40 0.70
CA VAL A 99 14.94 -5.63 -0.10
C VAL A 99 15.03 -6.86 0.80
N ARG A 100 15.73 -6.78 1.94
CA ARG A 100 15.78 -7.86 2.94
C ARG A 100 14.39 -8.22 3.47
N ASP A 101 13.61 -7.21 3.86
CA ASP A 101 12.22 -7.43 4.30
C ASP A 101 11.36 -8.03 3.19
N THR A 102 11.58 -7.62 1.94
CA THR A 102 10.87 -8.18 0.78
C THR A 102 11.17 -9.67 0.60
N ILE A 103 12.43 -10.07 0.75
CA ILE A 103 12.84 -11.48 0.68
C ILE A 103 12.19 -12.28 1.82
N ASP A 104 12.13 -11.73 3.03
CA ASP A 104 11.43 -12.36 4.16
C ASP A 104 9.93 -12.57 3.86
N GLN A 105 9.25 -11.54 3.35
CA GLN A 105 7.84 -11.61 2.97
C GLN A 105 7.59 -12.65 1.88
N LEU A 106 8.45 -12.71 0.86
CA LEU A 106 8.35 -13.71 -0.22
C LEU A 106 8.53 -15.15 0.28
N ASN A 107 9.26 -15.34 1.39
CA ASN A 107 9.45 -16.63 2.04
C ASN A 107 8.45 -16.90 3.17
N HIS A 108 7.43 -16.06 3.35
CA HIS A 108 6.47 -16.15 4.46
C HIS A 108 7.13 -16.12 5.84
N ARG A 109 8.29 -15.47 5.96
CA ARG A 109 8.97 -15.21 7.23
C ARG A 109 8.57 -13.84 7.76
N PRO A 110 8.62 -13.61 9.09
CA PRO A 110 8.40 -12.29 9.64
C PRO A 110 9.45 -11.31 9.11
N ASP A 111 9.01 -10.22 8.48
CA ASP A 111 9.85 -9.08 8.12
C ASP A 111 10.22 -8.24 9.36
N SER A 112 10.93 -7.13 9.18
CA SER A 112 11.31 -6.26 10.30
C SER A 112 10.11 -5.79 11.13
N THR A 113 8.98 -5.48 10.47
CA THR A 113 7.74 -5.06 11.14
C THR A 113 7.16 -6.20 11.97
N GLY A 114 7.05 -7.40 11.39
CA GLY A 114 6.58 -8.59 12.09
C GLY A 114 7.44 -8.93 13.30
N ARG A 115 8.77 -8.86 13.16
CA ARG A 115 9.71 -9.06 14.28
C ARG A 115 9.54 -8.00 15.38
N CYS A 116 9.35 -6.73 15.02
CA CYS A 116 9.07 -5.67 15.98
C CYS A 116 7.75 -5.90 16.73
N LEU A 117 6.66 -6.25 16.04
CA LEU A 117 5.38 -6.50 16.68
C LEU A 117 5.43 -7.73 17.60
N ALA A 118 6.20 -8.76 17.24
CA ALA A 118 6.45 -9.90 18.13
C ALA A 118 7.18 -9.48 19.41
N ALA A 119 8.22 -8.63 19.30
CA ALA A 119 8.93 -8.09 20.47
C ALA A 119 8.04 -7.18 21.33
N VAL A 120 7.16 -6.38 20.71
CA VAL A 120 6.16 -5.57 21.41
C VAL A 120 5.18 -6.46 22.18
N ASN A 121 4.71 -7.56 21.59
CA ASN A 121 3.84 -8.51 22.27
C ASN A 121 4.53 -9.16 23.48
N ALA A 122 5.81 -9.51 23.36
CA ALA A 122 6.61 -10.02 24.48
C ALA A 122 6.70 -8.99 25.61
N PHE A 123 6.97 -7.72 25.28
CA PHE A 123 6.96 -6.62 26.25
C PHE A 123 5.60 -6.37 26.90
N LEU A 124 4.50 -6.47 26.14
CA LEU A 124 3.15 -6.28 26.71
C LEU A 124 2.75 -7.44 27.62
N THR A 125 3.25 -8.65 27.36
CA THR A 125 3.05 -9.84 28.19
C THR A 125 3.86 -9.76 29.48
N ASP A 126 5.12 -9.35 29.37
CA ASP A 126 6.03 -9.18 30.50
C ASP A 126 6.74 -7.82 30.41
N ARG A 127 6.26 -6.87 31.23
CA ARG A 127 6.60 -5.44 31.16
C ARG A 127 7.96 -5.11 31.80
N THR A 128 8.98 -5.90 31.50
CA THR A 128 10.36 -5.63 31.89
C THR A 128 11.01 -4.58 30.99
N GLU A 129 11.99 -3.88 31.53
CA GLU A 129 12.75 -2.89 30.74
C GLU A 129 13.64 -3.56 29.68
N GLU A 130 14.07 -4.81 29.92
CA GLU A 130 14.78 -5.62 28.93
C GLU A 130 13.90 -5.92 27.72
N ASN A 131 12.66 -6.36 27.93
CA ASN A 131 11.72 -6.59 26.83
C ASN A 131 11.39 -5.28 26.09
N ARG A 132 11.28 -4.15 26.82
CA ARG A 132 11.09 -2.83 26.20
C ARG A 132 12.27 -2.46 25.30
N ALA A 133 13.50 -2.62 25.78
CA ALA A 133 14.72 -2.31 25.03
C ALA A 133 14.87 -3.20 23.80
N ALA A 134 14.51 -4.48 23.90
CA ALA A 134 14.47 -5.41 22.77
C ALA A 134 13.45 -4.96 21.71
N ALA A 135 12.24 -4.58 22.14
CA ALA A 135 11.20 -4.07 21.25
C ALA A 135 11.59 -2.71 20.61
N GLN A 136 12.27 -1.84 21.36
CA GLN A 136 12.81 -0.57 20.84
C GLN A 136 13.88 -0.82 19.77
N THR A 137 14.79 -1.76 20.01
CA THR A 137 15.82 -2.16 19.05
C THR A 137 15.18 -2.73 17.78
N ALA A 138 14.20 -3.62 17.92
CA ALA A 138 13.47 -4.19 16.79
C ALA A 138 12.72 -3.11 15.99
N PHE A 139 12.12 -2.12 16.66
CA PHE A 139 11.46 -0.99 16.00
C PHE A 139 12.45 -0.12 15.19
N LEU A 140 13.62 0.16 15.75
CA LEU A 140 14.65 0.93 15.05
C LEU A 140 15.25 0.15 13.87
N ALA A 141 15.20 -1.18 13.89
CA ALA A 141 15.60 -2.01 12.75
C ALA A 141 14.61 -1.96 11.57
N ILE A 142 13.36 -1.51 11.77
CA ILE A 142 12.41 -1.30 10.67
C ILE A 142 12.95 -0.20 9.74
N PRO A 143 12.93 -0.39 8.40
CA PRO A 143 13.21 0.66 7.43
C PRO A 143 12.46 1.95 7.76
N THR A 144 13.14 3.10 7.74
CA THR A 144 12.56 4.41 8.14
C THR A 144 11.30 4.76 7.34
N SER A 145 11.26 4.42 6.05
CA SER A 145 10.12 4.56 5.15
C SER A 145 8.88 3.75 5.58
N GLN A 146 9.09 2.66 6.33
CA GLN A 146 8.07 1.68 6.70
C GLN A 146 7.60 1.86 8.15
N ARG A 147 8.44 2.41 9.05
CA ARG A 147 8.11 2.63 10.47
C ARG A 147 6.74 3.27 10.67
N ARG A 148 6.44 4.33 9.91
CA ARG A 148 5.16 5.07 9.98
C ARG A 148 3.93 4.19 9.75
N TYR A 149 4.09 3.12 8.98
CA TYR A 149 3.02 2.22 8.56
C TYR A 149 3.06 0.88 9.29
N ALA A 150 3.96 0.69 10.26
CA ALA A 150 4.20 -0.58 10.92
C ALA A 150 2.94 -1.20 11.57
N LEU A 151 1.99 -0.37 12.04
CA LEU A 151 0.72 -0.84 12.61
C LEU A 151 -0.39 -1.06 11.58
N GLY A 152 -0.22 -0.60 10.34
CA GLY A 152 -1.28 -0.60 9.32
C GLY A 152 -2.47 0.31 9.63
N ASP A 153 -2.44 1.04 10.74
CA ASP A 153 -3.44 2.02 11.16
C ASP A 153 -3.04 3.39 10.63
N MET A 154 -3.84 3.96 9.74
CA MET A 154 -3.54 5.25 9.09
C MET A 154 -3.89 6.47 9.94
N ASP A 155 -4.73 6.29 10.96
CA ASP A 155 -5.15 7.35 11.86
C ASP A 155 -4.08 7.55 12.94
N SER A 156 -3.70 6.46 13.61
CA SER A 156 -2.68 6.49 14.67
C SER A 156 -1.25 6.39 14.14
N LYS A 157 -1.06 5.80 12.94
CA LYS A 157 0.27 5.54 12.35
C LYS A 157 1.14 4.78 13.34
N ASP A 158 2.38 5.23 13.54
CA ASP A 158 3.34 4.67 14.47
C ASP A 158 3.41 5.43 15.80
N TRP A 159 2.49 6.37 16.06
CA TRP A 159 2.44 7.07 17.35
C TRP A 159 2.33 6.10 18.54
N PRO A 160 1.43 5.08 18.54
CA PRO A 160 1.34 4.15 19.66
C PRO A 160 2.65 3.38 19.90
N LEU A 161 3.29 2.91 18.82
CA LEU A 161 4.59 2.22 18.91
C LEU A 161 5.67 3.11 19.49
N ARG A 162 5.83 4.33 18.95
CA ARG A 162 6.85 5.29 19.42
C ARG A 162 6.72 5.59 20.90
N VAL A 163 5.50 5.85 21.35
CA VAL A 163 5.20 6.24 22.73
C VAL A 163 5.38 5.07 23.68
N LEU A 164 4.90 3.88 23.32
CA LEU A 164 5.04 2.67 24.14
C LEU A 164 6.51 2.31 24.36
N LEU A 165 7.31 2.36 23.29
CA LEU A 165 8.71 1.95 23.32
C LEU A 165 9.62 2.98 23.99
N ALA A 166 9.29 4.27 23.91
CA ALA A 166 10.03 5.31 24.64
C ALA A 166 9.77 5.25 26.15
N GLY A 167 8.57 4.84 26.57
CA GLY A 167 8.19 4.78 27.99
C GLY A 167 8.00 6.15 28.67
N PRO A 168 7.46 6.21 29.88
CA PRO A 168 7.23 7.47 30.61
C PRO A 168 8.53 8.23 30.86
N GLY A 169 8.57 9.52 30.54
CA GLY A 169 9.75 10.38 30.66
C GLY A 169 10.81 10.18 29.57
N GLY A 170 10.70 9.13 28.76
CA GLY A 170 11.59 8.86 27.64
C GLY A 170 11.36 9.81 26.45
N ARG A 171 12.34 9.85 25.54
CA ARG A 171 12.26 10.56 24.26
C ARG A 171 12.01 9.58 23.14
N THR A 172 11.16 9.94 22.19
CA THR A 172 10.97 9.15 20.97
C THR A 172 12.16 9.34 20.02
N TYR A 173 12.17 8.61 18.90
CA TYR A 173 13.21 8.80 17.87
C TYR A 173 13.06 10.13 17.09
N LEU A 174 11.94 10.84 17.24
CA LEU A 174 11.72 12.13 16.61
C LEU A 174 12.33 13.21 17.51
N PRO A 175 13.36 13.95 17.04
CA PRO A 175 14.11 14.88 17.91
C PRO A 175 13.28 16.00 18.54
N ASN A 176 12.16 16.36 17.89
CA ASN A 176 11.29 17.47 18.28
C ASN A 176 10.07 17.02 19.11
N ASP A 177 9.92 15.72 19.38
CA ASP A 177 8.83 15.25 20.24
C ASP A 177 9.13 15.62 21.70
N PRO A 178 8.13 16.06 22.49
CA PRO A 178 8.29 16.22 23.92
C PRO A 178 8.57 14.85 24.57
N SER A 179 9.09 14.87 25.80
CA SER A 179 9.19 13.64 26.58
C SER A 179 7.80 13.02 26.78
N VAL A 180 7.73 11.70 26.71
CA VAL A 180 6.48 10.96 26.80
C VAL A 180 5.87 11.15 28.19
N SER A 181 4.66 11.71 28.24
CA SER A 181 3.90 11.82 29.49
C SER A 181 3.33 10.46 29.90
N GLN A 182 3.06 10.28 31.20
CA GLN A 182 2.38 9.07 31.70
C GLN A 182 1.01 8.86 31.03
N GLU A 183 0.27 9.95 30.78
CA GLU A 183 -1.01 9.89 30.07
C GLU A 183 -0.86 9.36 28.63
N SER A 184 0.13 9.86 27.88
CA SER A 184 0.41 9.39 26.52
C SER A 184 0.79 7.91 26.52
N TYR A 185 1.60 7.50 27.50
CA TYR A 185 2.00 6.11 27.67
C TYR A 185 0.81 5.19 27.97
N ASN A 186 -0.08 5.59 28.88
CA ASN A 186 -1.29 4.83 29.19
C ASN A 186 -2.19 4.69 27.96
N ARG A 187 -2.38 5.77 27.19
CA ARG A 187 -3.13 5.73 25.93
C ARG A 187 -2.51 4.80 24.88
N ALA A 188 -1.19 4.70 24.84
CA ALA A 188 -0.51 3.74 23.97
C ALA A 188 -0.75 2.29 24.43
N ILE A 189 -0.78 2.02 25.73
CA ILE A 189 -1.16 0.70 26.27
C ILE A 189 -2.60 0.36 25.89
N GLU A 190 -3.54 1.27 26.15
CA GLU A 190 -4.96 1.11 25.81
C GLU A 190 -5.16 0.79 24.32
N TYR A 191 -4.42 1.48 23.45
CA TYR A 191 -4.43 1.20 22.00
C TYR A 191 -4.08 -0.27 21.69
N PHE A 192 -3.02 -0.81 22.30
CA PHE A 192 -2.61 -2.20 22.05
C PHE A 192 -3.56 -3.21 22.68
N GLU A 193 -4.15 -2.91 23.84
CA GLU A 193 -5.19 -3.74 24.45
C GLU A 193 -6.47 -3.77 23.61
N GLU A 194 -6.90 -2.62 23.07
CA GLU A 194 -7.99 -2.53 22.10
C GLU A 194 -7.67 -3.34 20.85
N ARG A 195 -6.50 -3.13 20.25
CA ARG A 195 -6.07 -3.87 19.06
C ARG A 195 -6.06 -5.38 19.29
N ALA A 196 -5.59 -5.85 20.44
CA ALA A 196 -5.59 -7.27 20.78
C ALA A 196 -7.01 -7.84 20.88
N ARG A 197 -7.95 -7.08 21.46
CA ARG A 197 -9.37 -7.45 21.50
C ARG A 197 -9.96 -7.54 20.09
N TRP A 198 -9.73 -6.54 19.25
CA TRP A 198 -10.20 -6.52 17.86
C TRP A 198 -9.65 -7.69 17.04
N ASN A 199 -8.37 -8.01 17.18
CA ASN A 199 -7.76 -9.16 16.51
C ASN A 199 -8.40 -10.47 16.96
N THR A 200 -8.59 -10.66 18.27
CA THR A 200 -9.23 -11.87 18.82
C THR A 200 -10.67 -12.00 18.34
N GLU A 201 -11.43 -10.91 18.33
CA GLU A 201 -12.80 -10.89 17.79
C GLU A 201 -12.79 -11.24 16.30
N HIS A 202 -11.91 -10.63 15.51
CA HIS A 202 -11.78 -10.91 14.08
C HIS A 202 -11.44 -12.39 13.83
N ASP A 203 -10.48 -12.95 14.54
CA ASP A 203 -10.07 -14.35 14.40
C ASP A 203 -11.17 -15.33 14.83
N SER A 204 -12.04 -14.91 15.76
CA SER A 204 -13.20 -15.71 16.20
C SER A 204 -14.38 -15.68 15.22
N ARG A 205 -14.41 -14.71 14.28
CA ARG A 205 -15.46 -14.64 13.27
C ARG A 205 -15.28 -15.77 12.27
N VAL A 206 -16.14 -16.79 12.37
CA VAL A 206 -16.29 -17.82 11.33
C VAL A 206 -16.81 -17.12 10.08
N ALA A 207 -16.07 -17.22 8.98
CA ALA A 207 -16.52 -16.75 7.68
C ALA A 207 -17.83 -17.48 7.31
N ALA A 208 -18.96 -16.77 7.36
CA ALA A 208 -20.28 -17.38 7.22
C ALA A 208 -20.50 -18.04 5.85
N ASP A 209 -19.73 -17.66 4.82
CA ASP A 209 -19.96 -18.06 3.42
C ASP A 209 -18.66 -18.38 2.65
N GLU A 210 -17.51 -18.58 3.30
CA GLU A 210 -16.31 -18.99 2.56
C GLU A 210 -16.34 -20.49 2.24
N PRO A 211 -16.20 -20.90 0.97
CA PRO A 211 -16.14 -22.31 0.64
C PRO A 211 -14.92 -22.93 1.32
N ALA A 212 -15.11 -24.09 1.97
CA ALA A 212 -14.09 -24.83 2.72
C ALA A 212 -12.85 -25.21 1.88
N THR A 213 -12.90 -25.00 0.57
CA THR A 213 -11.80 -25.18 -0.37
C THR A 213 -11.58 -23.89 -1.15
N PRO A 214 -10.33 -23.43 -1.31
CA PRO A 214 -10.00 -22.30 -2.18
C PRO A 214 -10.51 -22.57 -3.60
N TYR A 215 -11.54 -21.83 -4.01
CA TYR A 215 -12.07 -21.89 -5.37
C TYR A 215 -11.56 -20.67 -6.13
N ALA A 216 -10.72 -20.90 -7.14
CA ALA A 216 -10.30 -19.88 -8.09
C ALA A 216 -11.25 -19.94 -9.29
N PRO A 217 -12.30 -19.10 -9.37
CA PRO A 217 -13.18 -19.09 -10.54
C PRO A 217 -12.40 -18.69 -11.78
N ALA A 218 -12.67 -19.34 -12.91
CA ALA A 218 -12.06 -18.99 -14.20
C ALA A 218 -12.36 -17.54 -14.65
N VAL A 219 -13.42 -16.94 -14.12
CA VAL A 219 -13.79 -15.53 -14.34
C VAL A 219 -14.28 -14.94 -13.02
N GLN A 220 -13.63 -13.88 -12.55
CA GLN A 220 -14.04 -13.12 -11.38
C GLN A 220 -14.88 -11.92 -11.82
N LEU A 221 -16.21 -12.01 -11.69
CA LEU A 221 -17.10 -10.89 -11.97
C LEU A 221 -17.34 -10.10 -10.67
N HIS A 222 -16.85 -8.85 -10.62
CA HIS A 222 -17.07 -7.98 -9.47
C HIS A 222 -18.58 -7.72 -9.25
N HIS A 223 -19.01 -7.86 -8.00
CA HIS A 223 -20.38 -7.64 -7.58
C HIS A 223 -20.62 -6.14 -7.35
N SER A 224 -21.65 -5.59 -7.99
CA SER A 224 -22.35 -4.42 -7.47
C SER A 224 -23.77 -4.88 -7.24
N TYR A 225 -24.29 -4.80 -6.01
CA TYR A 225 -25.70 -5.06 -5.74
C TYR A 225 -26.52 -3.88 -6.26
N PRO A 226 -27.25 -4.00 -7.39
CA PRO A 226 -28.18 -2.95 -7.75
C PRO A 226 -29.36 -3.01 -6.77
N ASN A 227 -29.63 -1.91 -6.07
CA ASN A 227 -30.76 -1.82 -5.13
C ASN A 227 -32.14 -1.96 -5.81
N LYS A 228 -32.20 -2.14 -7.13
CA LYS A 228 -33.41 -2.34 -7.92
C LYS A 228 -33.18 -3.34 -9.05
N PRO A 229 -34.17 -4.18 -9.39
CA PRO A 229 -34.12 -5.02 -10.59
C PRO A 229 -33.92 -4.16 -11.84
N VAL A 230 -32.96 -4.53 -12.68
CA VAL A 230 -32.71 -3.87 -13.97
C VAL A 230 -33.35 -4.73 -15.06
N ALA A 231 -34.16 -4.12 -15.92
CA ALA A 231 -34.94 -4.82 -16.95
C ALA A 231 -34.08 -5.44 -18.06
N ASP A 232 -32.87 -4.91 -18.28
CA ASP A 232 -31.88 -5.46 -19.20
C ASP A 232 -30.49 -5.42 -18.54
N PRO A 233 -30.08 -6.50 -17.83
CA PRO A 233 -28.82 -6.52 -17.10
C PRO A 233 -27.59 -6.71 -18.02
N GLY A 234 -27.78 -6.95 -19.32
CA GLY A 234 -26.67 -7.25 -20.25
C GLY A 234 -25.76 -8.37 -19.74
N HIS A 235 -24.45 -8.14 -19.76
CA HIS A 235 -23.44 -9.11 -19.26
C HIS A 235 -23.59 -9.45 -17.76
N ARG A 236 -24.30 -8.64 -16.97
CA ARG A 236 -24.59 -8.94 -15.56
C ARG A 236 -25.66 -10.03 -15.38
N GLY A 237 -26.41 -10.34 -16.44
CA GLY A 237 -27.38 -11.45 -16.48
C GLY A 237 -26.78 -12.78 -16.98
N LEU A 238 -25.51 -12.79 -17.43
CA LEU A 238 -24.79 -14.00 -17.83
C LEU A 238 -24.23 -14.75 -16.61
N ARG A 239 -25.07 -14.96 -15.60
CA ARG A 239 -24.69 -15.63 -14.35
C ARG A 239 -25.61 -16.81 -14.10
N ASN A 240 -25.09 -17.85 -13.44
CA ASN A 240 -25.84 -19.07 -13.16
C ASN A 240 -27.02 -18.85 -12.19
N ASP A 241 -26.99 -17.76 -11.43
CA ASP A 241 -27.96 -17.36 -10.42
C ASP A 241 -28.96 -16.28 -10.92
N TYR A 242 -28.96 -15.95 -12.22
CA TYR A 242 -29.90 -14.99 -12.81
C TYR A 242 -31.03 -15.69 -13.61
N PRO A 243 -32.30 -15.25 -13.46
CA PRO A 243 -32.77 -14.23 -12.52
C PRO A 243 -32.75 -14.75 -11.08
N ALA A 244 -32.28 -13.91 -10.14
CA ALA A 244 -32.30 -14.25 -8.73
C ALA A 244 -33.75 -14.50 -8.29
N PRO A 245 -34.04 -15.60 -7.55
CA PRO A 245 -35.39 -15.88 -7.09
C PRO A 245 -35.89 -14.70 -6.26
N SER A 246 -37.01 -14.10 -6.68
CA SER A 246 -37.69 -13.10 -5.86
C SER A 246 -38.07 -13.76 -4.53
N PRO A 247 -37.94 -13.08 -3.38
CA PRO A 247 -38.44 -13.59 -2.11
C PRO A 247 -39.97 -13.57 -2.15
N SER A 248 -40.54 -14.58 -2.83
CA SER A 248 -41.96 -14.86 -2.82
C SER A 248 -42.20 -15.83 -1.67
N ARG A 249 -43.15 -15.43 -0.83
CA ARG A 249 -43.76 -16.17 0.26
C ARG A 249 -43.91 -17.65 -0.10
N THR A 250 -43.45 -18.51 0.81
CA THR A 250 -43.73 -19.94 0.92
C THR A 250 -44.93 -20.45 0.11
N SER A 251 -44.68 -21.28 -0.91
CA SER A 251 -45.52 -22.43 -1.20
C SER A 251 -44.76 -23.46 -2.04
N SER A 252 -44.96 -24.71 -1.66
CA SER A 252 -44.36 -25.92 -2.18
C SER A 252 -44.90 -26.30 -3.57
N THR A 253 -44.10 -27.13 -4.26
CA THR A 253 -44.40 -28.02 -5.42
C THR A 253 -43.87 -27.52 -6.78
N PRO A 254 -43.06 -28.33 -7.51
CA PRO A 254 -42.54 -27.97 -8.83
C PRO A 254 -43.50 -28.41 -9.96
N PRO A 255 -43.41 -27.81 -11.16
CA PRO A 255 -43.17 -28.69 -12.31
C PRO A 255 -42.26 -28.14 -13.42
N SER A 256 -41.77 -29.14 -14.16
CA SER A 256 -40.98 -29.19 -15.41
C SER A 256 -41.66 -28.57 -16.66
N PRO A 257 -40.96 -28.49 -17.82
CA PRO A 257 -40.97 -27.33 -18.72
C PRO A 257 -41.81 -27.47 -20.01
N THR A 258 -41.75 -26.40 -20.83
CA THR A 258 -41.98 -26.29 -22.30
C THR A 258 -43.26 -25.50 -22.73
N PRO A 259 -43.38 -25.02 -24.00
CA PRO A 259 -43.20 -23.59 -24.32
C PRO A 259 -44.22 -23.03 -25.34
N THR A 260 -44.75 -21.82 -25.16
CA THR A 260 -45.46 -21.14 -26.27
C THR A 260 -45.53 -19.64 -26.03
N GLY A 261 -44.92 -18.85 -26.92
CA GLY A 261 -45.23 -17.41 -27.05
C GLY A 261 -46.56 -17.19 -27.79
N PRO A 262 -46.79 -16.01 -28.40
CA PRO A 262 -46.29 -14.67 -28.10
C PRO A 262 -47.48 -13.67 -27.97
N PHE A 263 -47.19 -12.36 -28.02
CA PHE A 263 -48.11 -11.26 -28.43
C PHE A 263 -49.09 -10.66 -27.39
N ARG A 264 -48.77 -9.44 -26.90
CA ARG A 264 -49.33 -8.15 -27.38
C ARG A 264 -49.18 -7.04 -26.32
N SER A 265 -48.46 -5.98 -26.70
CA SER A 265 -48.74 -4.60 -26.26
C SER A 265 -50.12 -4.16 -26.85
N PRO A 266 -50.86 -3.17 -26.30
CA PRO A 266 -50.40 -1.78 -26.34
C PRO A 266 -50.92 -0.82 -25.23
N SER A 267 -50.15 0.26 -25.05
CA SER A 267 -50.58 1.65 -24.77
C SER A 267 -51.45 1.97 -23.54
N ARG A 268 -51.01 2.96 -22.75
CA ARG A 268 -51.67 4.28 -22.67
C ARG A 268 -50.84 5.31 -21.91
N ARG A 269 -50.99 6.55 -22.38
CA ARG A 269 -50.38 7.82 -21.93
C ARG A 269 -51.04 8.36 -20.66
N SER A 270 -50.26 9.13 -19.89
CA SER A 270 -50.64 10.40 -19.22
C SER A 270 -49.39 10.88 -18.45
N ALA A 271 -48.70 11.96 -18.85
CA ALA A 271 -48.89 13.36 -18.40
C ALA A 271 -48.92 13.51 -16.86
N ALA A 272 -48.23 14.42 -16.18
CA ALA A 272 -47.26 15.45 -16.48
C ALA A 272 -46.76 16.00 -15.11
N ARG A 273 -45.51 16.46 -14.97
CA ARG A 273 -45.20 17.76 -14.33
C ARG A 273 -43.73 18.12 -14.44
N SER A 274 -43.49 19.28 -15.03
CA SER A 274 -42.22 19.99 -15.13
C SER A 274 -41.91 20.72 -13.82
N GLN A 275 -40.67 20.64 -13.34
CA GLN A 275 -40.02 21.73 -12.62
C GLN A 275 -38.58 21.89 -13.13
N ARG A 276 -38.31 23.04 -13.75
CA ARG A 276 -36.97 23.55 -14.09
C ARG A 276 -36.38 24.29 -12.88
N ARG A 277 -35.09 24.08 -12.61
CA ARG A 277 -34.11 25.03 -12.04
C ARG A 277 -32.71 24.39 -12.18
N ALA A 278 -31.91 24.82 -13.15
CA ALA A 278 -30.93 25.91 -13.13
C ALA A 278 -29.52 25.43 -12.67
N PRO A 279 -28.46 25.57 -13.50
CA PRO A 279 -27.14 24.96 -13.27
C PRO A 279 -26.23 25.78 -12.34
N LEU A 280 -25.31 25.06 -11.68
CA LEU A 280 -24.28 25.56 -10.76
C LEU A 280 -23.15 26.33 -11.48
N PRO A 281 -22.54 27.34 -10.83
CA PRO A 281 -21.51 28.19 -11.43
C PRO A 281 -20.11 27.57 -11.45
N GLN A 282 -19.40 27.77 -12.56
CA GLN A 282 -17.99 27.45 -12.79
C GLN A 282 -17.09 28.36 -11.94
N ARG A 283 -16.13 27.78 -11.20
CA ARG A 283 -15.06 28.53 -10.52
C ARG A 283 -13.90 28.79 -11.48
N ALA A 284 -13.53 30.06 -11.57
CA ALA A 284 -12.44 30.59 -12.38
C ALA A 284 -11.05 30.23 -11.80
N ILE A 285 -10.13 29.98 -12.73
CA ILE A 285 -8.72 29.71 -12.55
C ILE A 285 -8.00 31.04 -12.26
N SER A 286 -7.33 31.15 -11.11
CA SER A 286 -6.48 32.29 -10.76
C SER A 286 -5.03 32.04 -11.21
N GLN A 287 -4.52 32.87 -12.12
CA GLN A 287 -3.11 32.89 -12.53
C GLN A 287 -2.20 33.57 -11.48
N PRO A 288 -0.91 33.21 -11.40
CA PRO A 288 0.04 33.81 -10.46
C PRO A 288 0.58 35.17 -10.95
N ARG A 289 0.75 36.12 -10.00
CA ARG A 289 1.37 37.44 -10.23
C ARG A 289 2.90 37.38 -10.13
N PRO A 290 3.64 38.21 -10.89
CA PRO A 290 5.11 38.24 -10.87
C PRO A 290 5.69 39.03 -9.68
N LEU A 291 6.86 38.58 -9.20
CA LEU A 291 7.64 39.22 -8.15
C LEU A 291 8.43 40.41 -8.71
N VAL A 292 8.29 41.58 -8.09
CA VAL A 292 9.03 42.80 -8.42
C VAL A 292 10.37 42.81 -7.70
N VAL A 293 11.45 42.93 -8.47
CA VAL A 293 12.82 43.18 -8.03
C VAL A 293 13.01 44.68 -7.74
N ARG A 294 13.59 45.02 -6.59
CA ARG A 294 14.26 46.31 -6.36
C ARG A 294 15.61 46.05 -5.68
N GLY A 295 16.70 46.44 -6.35
CA GLY A 295 18.04 46.58 -5.76
C GLY A 295 18.10 47.78 -4.81
N GLY A 296 19.20 48.10 -4.14
CA GLY A 296 20.55 47.55 -4.05
C GLY A 296 21.32 48.50 -3.12
N ILE A 297 22.31 48.02 -2.36
CA ILE A 297 23.30 48.87 -1.69
C ILE A 297 24.67 48.18 -1.75
N THR A 298 25.62 48.93 -2.28
CA THR A 298 27.07 48.72 -2.41
C THR A 298 27.80 48.99 -1.08
N PHE A 299 28.88 48.26 -0.77
CA PHE A 299 30.13 48.74 -0.12
C PHE A 299 31.14 47.57 -0.19
N ALA A 300 32.15 47.63 -1.06
CA ALA A 300 33.50 48.17 -0.86
C ALA A 300 34.52 47.11 -0.40
N SER A 301 35.44 46.84 -1.31
CA SER A 301 36.75 46.20 -1.11
C SER A 301 37.66 47.04 -0.21
N ARG A 302 38.44 46.39 0.67
CA ARG A 302 39.82 46.77 1.00
C ARG A 302 40.56 45.59 1.63
N SER A 303 41.75 45.35 1.06
CA SER A 303 42.96 44.75 1.63
C SER A 303 42.94 43.30 2.08
#